data_AF-A0A0R3WFY5-F1
#
_entry.id   AF-A0A0R3WFY5-F1
#
_cell.length_a   1.000
_cell.length_b   1.000
_cell.length_c   1.000
_cell.angle_alpha   90.00
_cell.angle_beta   90.00
_cell.angle_gamma   90.00
#
_symmetry.space_group_name_H-M   'P 1'
#
loop_
_entity.id
_entity.type
_entity.pdbx_description
1 polymer ?
#
loop_
_entity_poly.entity_id
_entity_poly.type
_entity_poly.pdbx_seq_one_letter_code
_entity_poly.pdbx_strand_id
1 'polypeptide(L)'
;MCSINGYVGPGCYQLKNSTLAVDFRHIKYWHENYCSKMWCINFVYTTQVNGYLNATEGVFYVSNEGGQSTLPLVLRSHEPLGYYLGQRFSSYPESKQHILLVDAEHNIPISRQWDPKGCPYPIQIAQFGLAYYGRYRTLQSWKPSPHAFSHQVVVDFKSRFAKHMSCSKNNGPCSFGERMGSVSHKLTGANLSPKLTALIARGVNWPRETRLIINASLGPSTRRRAQIHFACSDTFGKGSIAIKNNYWALGYSQSVDLKVVFFLKNCQRVLLLQNLNMVLKKAVESISREAKANLAFSSPLLDSNIDELMVVDGVELKYPQQSRDSDGPGVVQELLLFVPIDNGKVEEVGSARHLLVNIEFARQRLMAAAEWLMENQAQDGSWRVPAKHAFTRDVYLKPGWCSAMGQGQGISLLVRVSQLTGEKDLLTAAYRALAPFSRSVHLSRSPDEACGVRANFLGQSTLPWYEEYPAVPSVFVLNGFIFSLIGLYDLSKVASVNGSNDAAITKASQLLEEGIGTLARVLPLYDSGTGSFYDLRHLSLAHAFRLSPHIERLTWSEQGVMKTPSETLKAILKAGPNRARWQYHRVHLLQLYNLAATIAPQHADLWHIYFDRWLAYLWGFRSGHN
;
A
#
# COMPACT_ATOMS: atom_id res chain seq x y z
N MET A 1 -19.08 15.64 -39.51
CA MET A 1 -19.02 14.25 -38.98
C MET A 1 -17.60 13.74 -39.18
N CYS A 2 -17.01 13.07 -38.18
CA CYS A 2 -15.75 12.34 -38.32
C CYS A 2 -16.04 10.91 -38.76
N SER A 3 -15.29 10.37 -39.72
CA SER A 3 -15.22 8.93 -39.98
C SER A 3 -13.83 8.44 -39.62
N ILE A 4 -13.71 7.57 -38.62
CA ILE A 4 -12.44 6.99 -38.18
C ILE A 4 -12.61 5.47 -38.18
N ASN A 5 -11.81 4.78 -39.00
CA ASN A 5 -11.87 3.31 -39.19
C ASN A 5 -13.30 2.78 -39.46
N GLY A 6 -14.10 3.51 -40.24
CA GLY A 6 -15.46 3.11 -40.61
C GLY A 6 -16.56 3.48 -39.59
N TYR A 7 -16.21 4.04 -38.43
CA TYR A 7 -17.18 4.55 -37.46
C TYR A 7 -17.40 6.05 -37.66
N VAL A 8 -18.67 6.43 -37.83
CA VAL A 8 -19.08 7.81 -38.11
C VAL A 8 -19.74 8.44 -36.88
N GLY A 9 -19.27 9.62 -36.48
CA GLY A 9 -19.83 10.35 -35.32
C GLY A 9 -19.66 11.87 -35.42
N PRO A 10 -20.39 12.66 -34.60
CA PRO A 10 -20.18 14.09 -34.50
C PRO A 10 -18.86 14.43 -33.77
N GLY A 11 -18.35 15.65 -33.96
CA GLY A 11 -17.12 16.13 -33.30
C GLY A 11 -15.98 16.55 -34.23
N CYS A 12 -16.20 16.59 -35.56
CA CYS A 12 -15.29 17.22 -36.52
C CYS A 12 -15.90 18.53 -36.99
N TYR A 13 -15.10 19.59 -36.93
CA TYR A 13 -15.47 20.95 -37.29
C TYR A 13 -14.51 21.44 -38.38
N GLN A 14 -15.06 22.05 -39.42
CA GLN A 14 -14.26 22.72 -40.43
C GLN A 14 -14.11 24.18 -40.02
N LEU A 15 -12.87 24.62 -39.83
CA LEU A 15 -12.52 26.02 -39.61
C LEU A 15 -12.27 26.71 -40.96
N LYS A 16 -12.05 28.03 -40.96
CA LYS A 16 -11.65 28.76 -42.18
C LYS A 16 -10.33 28.18 -42.73
N ASN A 17 -10.17 28.20 -44.05
CA ASN A 17 -8.95 27.80 -44.77
C ASN A 17 -8.54 26.33 -44.56
N SER A 18 -9.37 25.38 -45.00
CA SER A 18 -9.02 23.95 -45.14
C SER A 18 -8.58 23.23 -43.84
N THR A 19 -8.73 23.88 -42.69
CA THR A 19 -8.32 23.33 -41.40
C THR A 19 -9.47 22.56 -40.78
N LEU A 20 -9.22 21.30 -40.42
CA LEU A 20 -10.16 20.45 -39.70
C LEU A 20 -9.77 20.39 -38.23
N ALA A 21 -10.71 20.72 -37.35
CA ALA A 21 -10.59 20.55 -35.91
C ALA A 21 -11.39 19.34 -35.46
N VAL A 22 -10.79 18.51 -34.60
CA VAL A 22 -11.43 17.34 -34.00
C VAL A 22 -11.60 17.59 -32.51
N ASP A 23 -12.81 17.38 -31.98
CA ASP A 23 -13.10 17.51 -30.55
C ASP A 23 -12.16 16.58 -29.78
N PHE A 24 -11.52 17.11 -28.73
CA PHE A 24 -10.68 16.33 -27.85
C PHE A 24 -11.43 15.15 -27.22
N ARG A 25 -12.73 15.26 -26.97
CA ARG A 25 -13.54 14.11 -26.52
C ARG A 25 -13.52 12.96 -27.53
N HIS A 26 -13.47 13.28 -28.82
CA HIS A 26 -13.37 12.30 -29.90
C HIS A 26 -11.95 11.71 -29.96
N ILE A 27 -10.90 12.52 -29.82
CA ILE A 27 -9.50 12.07 -29.74
C ILE A 27 -9.29 11.13 -28.53
N LYS A 28 -9.71 11.58 -27.35
CA LYS A 28 -9.70 10.81 -26.10
C LYS A 28 -10.48 9.52 -26.26
N TYR A 29 -11.68 9.60 -26.83
CA TYR A 29 -12.50 8.42 -27.12
C TYR A 29 -11.72 7.40 -27.94
N TRP A 30 -11.06 7.76 -29.04
CA TRP A 30 -10.35 6.78 -29.89
C TRP A 30 -9.04 6.27 -29.30
N HIS A 31 -8.30 7.11 -28.56
CA HIS A 31 -7.14 6.67 -27.80
C HIS A 31 -7.50 5.72 -26.65
N GLU A 32 -8.71 5.86 -26.08
CA GLU A 32 -9.18 5.04 -24.95
C GLU A 32 -10.06 3.84 -25.36
N ASN A 33 -10.88 3.95 -26.42
CA ASN A 33 -11.98 3.03 -26.74
C ASN A 33 -11.69 2.04 -27.87
N TYR A 34 -10.53 2.08 -28.54
CA TYR A 34 -10.04 0.88 -29.23
C TYR A 34 -9.71 -0.28 -28.24
N CYS A 35 -9.93 -0.07 -26.93
CA CYS A 35 -9.93 -1.10 -25.89
C CYS A 35 -11.12 -1.08 -24.89
N SER A 36 -12.10 -0.16 -24.95
CA SER A 36 -12.93 0.11 -23.73
C SER A 36 -14.42 0.49 -23.87
N LYS A 37 -15.15 0.11 -24.92
CA LYS A 37 -16.62 0.25 -24.91
C LYS A 37 -17.39 -1.07 -24.95
N MET A 38 -17.25 -1.82 -23.85
CA MET A 38 -18.34 -2.32 -23.00
C MET A 38 -17.65 -3.05 -21.81
N TRP A 39 -18.12 -2.86 -20.57
CA TRP A 39 -17.73 -3.59 -19.34
C TRP A 39 -16.41 -3.23 -18.63
N CYS A 40 -16.50 -2.38 -17.59
CA CYS A 40 -15.51 -2.26 -16.53
C CYS A 40 -16.21 -2.11 -15.16
N ILE A 41 -16.70 -3.21 -14.58
CA ILE A 41 -17.16 -3.22 -13.18
C ILE A 41 -16.06 -3.69 -12.21
N ASN A 42 -14.89 -4.22 -12.65
CA ASN A 42 -13.86 -4.62 -11.67
C ASN A 42 -12.37 -4.47 -12.03
N PHE A 43 -11.97 -3.99 -13.21
CA PHE A 43 -10.56 -3.70 -13.48
C PHE A 43 -10.41 -2.54 -14.47
N VAL A 44 -9.75 -1.46 -14.03
CA VAL A 44 -9.52 -0.25 -14.83
C VAL A 44 -8.28 -0.46 -15.69
N TYR A 45 -8.46 -0.59 -17.02
CA TYR A 45 -7.38 -0.68 -18.00
C TYR A 45 -7.68 0.26 -19.18
N THR A 46 -6.96 1.38 -19.29
CA THR A 46 -6.75 2.11 -20.54
C THR A 46 -5.47 2.96 -20.42
N THR A 47 -4.71 3.09 -21.51
CA THR A 47 -3.80 4.23 -21.71
C THR A 47 -4.66 5.47 -21.88
N GLN A 48 -4.85 6.26 -20.84
CA GLN A 48 -5.66 7.48 -20.93
C GLN A 48 -4.81 8.61 -21.51
N VAL A 49 -5.26 9.18 -22.62
CA VAL A 49 -4.79 10.49 -23.08
C VAL A 49 -5.63 11.53 -22.35
N ASN A 50 -4.98 12.36 -21.56
CA ASN A 50 -5.62 13.42 -20.80
C ASN A 50 -5.29 14.78 -21.40
N GLY A 51 -6.22 15.71 -21.20
CA GLY A 51 -6.12 17.07 -21.70
C GLY A 51 -6.64 18.05 -20.66
N TYR A 52 -5.91 19.14 -20.45
CA TYR A 52 -6.38 20.25 -19.62
C TYR A 52 -6.11 21.58 -20.33
N LEU A 53 -7.02 22.53 -20.09
CA LEU A 53 -6.85 23.90 -20.54
C LEU A 53 -6.16 24.68 -19.41
N ASN A 54 -4.96 25.20 -19.67
CA ASN A 54 -4.36 26.20 -18.80
C ASN A 54 -5.08 27.53 -19.05
N ALA A 55 -5.97 27.93 -18.15
CA ALA A 55 -6.77 29.14 -18.30
C ALA A 55 -5.92 30.43 -18.32
N THR A 56 -4.74 30.40 -17.70
CA THR A 56 -3.82 31.55 -17.64
C THR A 56 -3.07 31.74 -18.96
N GLU A 57 -2.66 30.64 -19.59
CA GLU A 57 -1.89 30.67 -20.84
C GLU A 57 -2.75 30.58 -22.09
N GLY A 58 -4.02 30.16 -21.96
CA GLY A 58 -4.90 29.88 -23.10
C GLY A 58 -4.47 28.65 -23.91
N VAL A 59 -3.57 27.81 -23.38
CA VAL A 59 -3.01 26.63 -24.05
C VAL A 59 -3.68 25.35 -23.54
N PHE A 60 -4.10 24.49 -24.47
CA PHE A 60 -4.61 23.16 -24.16
C PHE A 60 -3.48 22.13 -24.26
N TYR A 61 -3.13 21.54 -23.13
CA TYR A 61 -2.05 20.54 -23.04
C TYR A 61 -2.62 19.14 -23.16
N VAL A 62 -2.07 18.35 -24.08
CA VAL A 62 -2.38 16.92 -24.24
C VAL A 62 -1.17 16.10 -23.80
N SER A 63 -1.39 15.13 -22.92
CA SER A 63 -0.34 14.16 -22.57
C SER A 63 -0.93 12.78 -22.34
N ASN A 64 -0.06 11.77 -22.36
CA ASN A 64 -0.39 10.51 -21.73
C ASN A 64 -0.63 10.74 -20.23
N GLU A 65 -1.42 9.91 -19.57
CA GLU A 65 -1.59 9.89 -18.10
C GLU A 65 -0.25 9.98 -17.35
N GLY A 66 0.80 9.40 -17.95
CA GLY A 66 2.18 9.48 -17.50
C GLY A 66 2.77 10.88 -17.41
N GLY A 67 2.39 11.83 -18.27
CA GLY A 67 2.85 13.22 -18.23
C GLY A 67 2.06 14.13 -17.27
N GLN A 68 0.80 13.77 -16.99
CA GLN A 68 -0.16 14.59 -16.22
C GLN A 68 -0.54 14.05 -14.83
N SER A 69 0.02 12.93 -14.37
CA SER A 69 -0.15 12.53 -12.96
C SER A 69 0.15 13.73 -12.06
N THR A 70 -0.82 14.10 -11.22
CA THR A 70 -0.76 15.24 -10.28
C THR A 70 0.45 15.22 -9.35
N LEU A 71 1.16 14.09 -9.28
CA LEU A 71 2.45 13.98 -8.61
C LEU A 71 3.63 14.16 -9.60
N PRO A 72 4.52 15.15 -9.37
CA PRO A 72 5.77 15.27 -10.11
C PRO A 72 6.64 14.02 -9.93
N LEU A 73 7.41 13.65 -10.96
CA LEU A 73 8.41 12.58 -10.85
C LEU A 73 9.58 13.12 -10.01
N VAL A 74 9.54 12.89 -8.70
CA VAL A 74 10.60 13.32 -7.78
C VAL A 74 11.66 12.24 -7.70
N LEU A 75 12.80 12.48 -8.34
CA LEU A 75 13.96 11.59 -8.31
C LEU A 75 14.80 11.89 -7.07
N ARG A 76 15.03 10.88 -6.25
CA ARG A 76 15.92 10.96 -5.08
C ARG A 76 16.71 9.67 -4.98
N SER A 77 17.98 9.81 -4.69
CA SER A 77 18.90 8.68 -4.60
C SER A 77 18.56 7.81 -3.41
N HIS A 78 18.66 6.50 -3.61
CA HIS A 78 18.60 5.51 -2.57
C HIS A 78 19.79 5.69 -1.63
N GLU A 79 19.55 5.60 -0.33
CA GLU A 79 20.61 5.58 0.67
C GLU A 79 20.60 4.21 1.35
N PRO A 80 21.69 3.42 1.22
CA PRO A 80 21.82 2.18 1.99
C PRO A 80 21.70 2.51 3.47
N LEU A 81 20.84 1.77 4.20
CA LEU A 81 20.56 2.03 5.62
C LEU A 81 19.99 3.45 5.92
N GLY A 82 19.71 4.22 4.86
CA GLY A 82 19.17 5.57 4.85
C GLY A 82 17.75 5.60 4.31
N TYR A 83 17.37 6.71 3.67
CA TYR A 83 16.07 6.80 2.99
C TYR A 83 15.95 5.76 1.86
N TYR A 84 14.95 4.89 1.96
CA TYR A 84 14.66 3.89 0.93
C TYR A 84 14.16 4.56 -0.34
N LEU A 85 14.94 4.47 -1.43
CA LEU A 85 14.70 5.17 -2.69
C LEU A 85 14.52 6.68 -2.52
N GLY A 86 15.26 7.24 -1.55
CA GLY A 86 15.21 8.67 -1.22
C GLY A 86 13.87 9.16 -0.69
N GLN A 87 12.92 8.26 -0.40
CA GLN A 87 11.60 8.62 0.10
C GLN A 87 11.69 9.11 1.55
N ARG A 88 11.63 10.42 1.73
CA ARG A 88 11.52 11.08 3.05
C ARG A 88 10.08 11.12 3.56
N PHE A 89 9.14 11.27 2.64
CA PHE A 89 7.71 11.29 2.89
C PHE A 89 6.99 10.42 1.88
N SER A 90 6.09 9.57 2.37
CA SER A 90 5.10 8.89 1.54
C SER A 90 3.73 9.50 1.85
N SER A 91 2.85 9.62 0.84
CA SER A 91 1.41 9.71 1.12
C SER A 91 1.05 8.60 2.10
N TYR A 92 0.32 8.90 3.19
CA TYR A 92 -0.07 7.95 4.24
C TYR A 92 -0.17 6.51 3.68
N PRO A 93 0.76 5.60 4.00
CA PRO A 93 0.86 4.31 3.30
C PRO A 93 -0.43 3.49 3.42
N GLU A 94 -1.20 3.72 4.49
CA GLU A 94 -2.52 3.15 4.73
C GLU A 94 -3.62 3.63 3.75
N SER A 95 -3.39 4.76 3.04
CA SER A 95 -4.35 5.31 2.06
C SER A 95 -4.44 4.52 0.75
N LYS A 96 -3.43 3.69 0.44
CA LYS A 96 -3.38 2.90 -0.80
C LYS A 96 -4.67 2.09 -0.98
N GLN A 97 -5.22 2.06 -2.19
CA GLN A 97 -6.52 1.45 -2.47
C GLN A 97 -6.58 -0.04 -2.14
N HIS A 98 -5.48 -0.77 -2.27
CA HIS A 98 -5.40 -2.20 -1.98
C HIS A 98 -5.18 -2.50 -0.49
N ILE A 99 -4.95 -1.49 0.36
CA ILE A 99 -4.93 -1.64 1.82
C ILE A 99 -6.36 -1.60 2.29
N LEU A 100 -6.81 -2.67 2.94
CA LEU A 100 -8.14 -2.79 3.51
C LEU A 100 -8.26 -1.96 4.79
N LEU A 101 -7.30 -2.11 5.70
CA LEU A 101 -7.22 -1.43 6.99
C LEU A 101 -5.82 -1.59 7.56
N VAL A 102 -5.56 -0.95 8.69
CA VAL A 102 -4.41 -1.28 9.54
C VAL A 102 -4.92 -2.04 10.75
N ASP A 103 -4.44 -3.26 10.93
CA ASP A 103 -4.86 -4.15 12.01
C ASP A 103 -4.61 -3.50 13.38
N ALA A 104 -5.57 -3.63 14.29
CA ALA A 104 -5.47 -3.02 15.61
C ALA A 104 -4.64 -3.87 16.58
N GLU A 105 -4.51 -5.17 16.33
CA GLU A 105 -3.74 -6.08 17.19
C GLU A 105 -2.25 -6.02 16.85
N HIS A 106 -1.89 -6.21 15.59
CA HIS A 106 -0.48 -6.26 15.15
C HIS A 106 0.03 -4.92 14.59
N ASN A 107 -0.83 -3.90 14.44
CA ASN A 107 -0.48 -2.57 13.91
C ASN A 107 0.12 -2.55 12.49
N ILE A 108 -0.10 -3.62 11.70
CA ILE A 108 0.34 -3.78 10.32
C ILE A 108 -0.80 -3.58 9.30
N PRO A 109 -0.50 -3.19 8.06
CA PRO A 109 -1.52 -3.11 7.02
C PRO A 109 -2.04 -4.49 6.63
N ILE A 110 -3.36 -4.59 6.47
CA ILE A 110 -4.03 -5.75 5.89
C ILE A 110 -4.38 -5.45 4.44
N SER A 111 -3.96 -6.34 3.55
CA SER A 111 -4.15 -6.21 2.12
C SER A 111 -5.45 -6.84 1.67
N ARG A 112 -6.17 -6.18 0.76
CA ARG A 112 -7.25 -6.80 -0.04
C ARG A 112 -6.83 -7.10 -1.48
N GLN A 113 -5.52 -7.09 -1.78
CA GLN A 113 -5.02 -7.26 -3.14
C GLN A 113 -5.34 -8.64 -3.72
N TRP A 114 -5.18 -9.68 -2.91
CA TRP A 114 -5.34 -11.08 -3.33
C TRP A 114 -6.49 -11.81 -2.63
N ASP A 115 -6.95 -11.30 -1.49
CA ASP A 115 -8.14 -11.78 -0.80
C ASP A 115 -9.05 -10.59 -0.47
N PRO A 116 -10.28 -10.51 -1.01
CA PRO A 116 -11.20 -9.42 -0.70
C PRO A 116 -11.55 -9.33 0.80
N LYS A 117 -11.46 -10.43 1.56
CA LYS A 117 -11.68 -10.45 3.03
C LYS A 117 -10.52 -9.85 3.81
N GLY A 118 -9.36 -9.68 3.17
CA GLY A 118 -8.15 -9.15 3.77
C GLY A 118 -7.18 -10.23 4.22
N CYS A 119 -5.90 -10.03 3.95
CA CYS A 119 -4.80 -10.87 4.46
C CYS A 119 -3.52 -10.06 4.70
N PRO A 120 -2.61 -10.50 5.59
CA PRO A 120 -1.29 -9.90 5.69
C PRO A 120 -0.52 -10.18 4.40
N TYR A 121 0.09 -9.15 3.81
CA TYR A 121 0.88 -9.29 2.59
C TYR A 121 2.29 -8.73 2.81
N PRO A 122 3.34 -9.57 2.86
CA PRO A 122 4.69 -9.17 3.24
C PRO A 122 5.22 -7.95 2.48
N ILE A 123 4.95 -7.84 1.18
CA ILE A 123 5.33 -6.68 0.36
C ILE A 123 4.72 -5.38 0.90
N GLN A 124 3.43 -5.38 1.21
CA GLN A 124 2.75 -4.18 1.69
C GLN A 124 3.16 -3.83 3.12
N ILE A 125 3.43 -4.83 3.96
CA ILE A 125 3.93 -4.65 5.32
C ILE A 125 5.34 -4.04 5.28
N ALA A 126 6.23 -4.56 4.45
CA ALA A 126 7.57 -4.02 4.26
C ALA A 126 7.52 -2.57 3.72
N GLN A 127 6.69 -2.29 2.70
CA GLN A 127 6.52 -0.94 2.17
C GLN A 127 5.97 0.04 3.21
N PHE A 128 5.04 -0.41 4.06
CA PHE A 128 4.50 0.37 5.15
C PHE A 128 5.58 0.71 6.18
N GLY A 129 6.37 -0.28 6.61
CA GLY A 129 7.49 -0.07 7.51
C GLY A 129 8.55 0.86 6.92
N LEU A 130 8.93 0.68 5.65
CA LEU A 130 9.91 1.53 4.95
C LEU A 130 9.42 2.99 4.83
N ALA A 131 8.12 3.20 4.58
CA ALA A 131 7.52 4.53 4.55
C ALA A 131 7.56 5.21 5.94
N TYR A 132 7.23 4.47 7.01
CA TYR A 132 7.34 4.99 8.37
C TYR A 132 8.78 5.18 8.83
N TYR A 133 9.74 4.39 8.32
CA TYR A 133 11.16 4.62 8.56
C TYR A 133 11.63 5.96 7.98
N GLY A 134 11.26 6.26 6.72
CA GLY A 134 11.54 7.56 6.12
C GLY A 134 10.88 8.70 6.90
N ARG A 135 9.62 8.52 7.33
CA ARG A 135 8.90 9.50 8.14
C ARG A 135 9.56 9.73 9.50
N TYR A 136 9.91 8.67 10.21
CA TYR A 136 10.58 8.71 11.51
C TYR A 136 11.89 9.50 11.43
N ARG A 137 12.78 9.14 10.50
CA ARG A 137 14.04 9.87 10.29
C ARG A 137 13.83 11.33 9.95
N THR A 138 12.83 11.63 9.12
CA THR A 138 12.57 13.02 8.75
C THR A 138 12.09 13.83 9.95
N LEU A 139 11.14 13.31 10.73
CA LEU A 139 10.63 14.00 11.93
C LEU A 139 11.73 14.21 12.98
N GLN A 140 12.68 13.29 13.13
CA GLN A 140 13.82 13.48 14.03
C GLN A 140 14.72 14.66 13.63
N SER A 141 14.73 15.05 12.36
CA SER A 141 15.53 16.21 11.91
C SER A 141 14.83 17.55 12.12
N TRP A 142 13.55 17.54 12.51
CA TRP A 142 12.73 18.74 12.61
C TRP A 142 12.80 19.39 13.99
N LYS A 143 12.48 20.67 14.04
CA LYS A 143 12.31 21.45 15.28
C LYS A 143 10.88 22.02 15.33
N PRO A 144 10.32 22.26 16.53
CA PRO A 144 9.04 22.92 16.66
C PRO A 144 9.01 24.28 15.97
N SER A 145 7.85 24.65 15.43
CA SER A 145 7.63 25.98 14.87
C SER A 145 7.83 27.04 15.97
N PRO A 146 8.46 28.19 15.66
CA PRO A 146 8.57 29.30 16.61
C PRO A 146 7.19 29.95 16.89
N HIS A 147 6.19 29.70 16.06
CA HIS A 147 4.84 30.24 16.24
C HIS A 147 3.99 29.31 17.11
N ALA A 148 3.39 29.87 18.16
CA ALA A 148 2.44 29.15 19.00
C ALA A 148 1.16 28.84 18.23
N PHE A 149 0.74 27.57 18.21
CA PHE A 149 -0.56 27.20 17.67
C PHE A 149 -1.66 27.68 18.60
N SER A 150 -2.69 28.31 18.02
CA SER A 150 -3.87 28.75 18.77
C SER A 150 -4.73 27.59 19.32
N HIS A 151 -4.46 26.36 18.87
CA HIS A 151 -5.22 25.17 19.23
C HIS A 151 -4.33 24.08 19.86
N GLN A 152 -4.91 23.31 20.79
CA GLN A 152 -4.33 22.11 21.36
C GLN A 152 -4.26 21.00 20.30
N VAL A 153 -3.04 20.54 20.06
CA VAL A 153 -2.70 19.52 19.04
C VAL A 153 -2.38 18.14 19.62
N VAL A 154 -2.30 18.02 20.95
CA VAL A 154 -2.11 16.76 21.69
C VAL A 154 -3.01 16.78 22.92
N VAL A 155 -3.82 15.74 23.09
CA VAL A 155 -4.72 15.53 24.23
C VAL A 155 -4.35 14.23 24.93
N ASP A 156 -4.08 14.32 26.22
CA ASP A 156 -3.78 13.19 27.10
C ASP A 156 -5.03 12.78 27.87
N PHE A 157 -5.73 11.77 27.39
CA PHE A 157 -6.97 11.29 28.01
C PHE A 157 -6.71 10.54 29.31
N LYS A 158 -5.52 9.95 29.49
CA LYS A 158 -5.17 9.31 30.75
C LYS A 158 -5.21 10.33 31.89
N SER A 159 -4.61 11.51 31.70
CA SER A 159 -4.69 12.59 32.69
C SER A 159 -6.11 13.12 32.90
N ARG A 160 -6.98 13.09 31.88
CA ARG A 160 -8.40 13.48 32.00
C ARG A 160 -9.20 12.45 32.79
N PHE A 161 -8.87 11.17 32.65
CA PHE A 161 -9.53 10.06 33.34
C PHE A 161 -8.99 9.83 34.75
N ALA A 162 -7.87 10.45 35.12
CA ALA A 162 -7.23 10.29 36.43
C ALA A 162 -8.11 10.67 37.64
N LYS A 163 -9.15 11.49 37.44
CA LYS A 163 -10.15 11.78 38.48
C LYS A 163 -11.09 10.61 38.78
N HIS A 164 -11.19 9.65 37.86
CA HIS A 164 -12.12 8.51 37.90
C HIS A 164 -11.40 7.16 37.88
N MET A 165 -10.07 7.14 37.79
CA MET A 165 -9.23 5.94 37.78
C MET A 165 -8.14 6.06 38.84
N SER A 166 -7.69 4.93 39.37
CA SER A 166 -6.58 4.88 40.32
C SER A 166 -5.25 5.03 39.59
N CYS A 167 -4.74 6.27 39.50
CA CYS A 167 -3.49 6.58 38.82
C CYS A 167 -2.32 6.72 39.79
N SER A 168 -1.17 6.19 39.37
CA SER A 168 0.10 6.36 40.07
C SER A 168 0.51 7.84 40.09
N LYS A 169 1.24 8.29 41.13
CA LYS A 169 1.83 9.65 41.17
C LYS A 169 2.73 9.88 39.93
N ASN A 170 2.88 11.15 39.52
CA ASN A 170 3.74 11.59 38.41
C ASN A 170 3.43 10.99 37.03
N ASN A 171 2.17 11.09 36.58
CA ASN A 171 1.76 10.70 35.22
C ASN A 171 2.01 9.20 34.91
N GLY A 172 2.08 8.34 35.94
CA GLY A 172 2.28 6.91 35.80
C GLY A 172 1.04 6.16 35.27
N PRO A 173 1.04 4.82 35.29
CA PRO A 173 -0.09 4.03 34.80
C PRO A 173 -1.34 4.23 35.67
N CYS A 174 -2.50 4.12 35.02
CA CYS A 174 -3.82 4.19 35.66
C CYS A 174 -4.47 2.80 35.65
N SER A 175 -4.77 2.28 36.83
CA SER A 175 -5.40 0.98 36.99
C SER A 175 -6.90 1.06 36.76
N PHE A 176 -7.46 0.03 36.13
CA PHE A 176 -8.91 -0.17 36.10
C PHE A 176 -9.43 -0.35 37.53
N GLY A 177 -10.57 0.26 37.84
CA GLY A 177 -11.20 0.12 39.15
C GLY A 177 -11.72 -1.29 39.40
N GLU A 178 -11.93 -1.64 40.68
CA GLU A 178 -12.46 -2.95 41.07
C GLU A 178 -13.91 -3.16 40.63
N ARG A 179 -14.69 -2.07 40.49
CA ARG A 179 -16.09 -2.09 40.03
C ARG A 179 -16.18 -1.81 38.54
N MET A 180 -17.25 -2.30 37.90
CA MET A 180 -17.59 -1.93 36.53
C MET A 180 -17.66 -0.40 36.40
N GLY A 181 -17.03 0.14 35.36
CA GLY A 181 -16.92 1.59 35.16
C GLY A 181 -17.03 1.99 33.70
N SER A 182 -17.51 3.21 33.48
CA SER A 182 -17.39 3.93 32.21
C SER A 182 -16.86 5.32 32.51
N VAL A 183 -15.76 5.70 31.87
CA VAL A 183 -15.19 7.04 31.94
C VAL A 183 -15.22 7.64 30.54
N SER A 184 -15.84 8.80 30.39
CA SER A 184 -15.95 9.48 29.10
C SER A 184 -15.50 10.93 29.21
N HIS A 185 -14.80 11.43 28.20
CA HIS A 185 -14.45 12.83 28.08
C HIS A 185 -14.81 13.34 26.69
N LYS A 186 -15.68 14.36 26.66
CA LYS A 186 -16.07 15.05 25.42
C LYS A 186 -15.05 16.14 25.08
N LEU A 187 -14.79 16.29 23.79
CA LEU A 187 -13.93 17.32 23.22
C LEU A 187 -14.80 18.52 22.83
N THR A 188 -15.12 19.42 23.78
CA THR A 188 -16.05 20.54 23.58
C THR A 188 -15.39 21.94 23.66
N GLY A 189 -14.06 22.03 23.57
CA GLY A 189 -13.31 23.27 23.72
C GLY A 189 -13.07 24.01 22.38
N ALA A 190 -13.24 25.33 22.37
CA ALA A 190 -12.97 26.21 21.21
C ALA A 190 -11.50 26.17 20.74
N ASN A 191 -10.57 25.79 21.62
CA ASN A 191 -9.14 25.70 21.33
C ASN A 191 -8.69 24.28 20.92
N LEU A 192 -9.56 23.38 20.46
CA LEU A 192 -9.15 22.03 20.02
C LEU A 192 -9.01 21.99 18.50
N SER A 193 -7.95 21.36 18.00
CA SER A 193 -7.81 21.15 16.56
C SER A 193 -8.82 20.12 16.07
N PRO A 194 -9.57 20.38 14.99
CA PRO A 194 -10.47 19.39 14.38
C PRO A 194 -9.70 18.21 13.75
N LYS A 195 -8.37 18.32 13.63
CA LYS A 195 -7.50 17.28 13.03
C LYS A 195 -6.96 16.26 14.05
N LEU A 196 -7.44 16.24 15.29
CA LEU A 196 -7.08 15.26 16.32
C LEU A 196 -7.53 13.84 15.90
N THR A 197 -6.70 13.15 15.13
CA THR A 197 -7.08 11.94 14.40
C THR A 197 -6.07 10.80 14.51
N ALA A 198 -4.87 11.02 15.05
CA ALA A 198 -3.95 9.94 15.38
C ALA A 198 -4.07 9.54 16.86
N LEU A 199 -4.08 8.24 17.11
CA LEU A 199 -4.26 7.62 18.42
C LEU A 199 -3.03 6.77 18.76
N ILE A 200 -2.48 6.98 19.95
CA ILE A 200 -1.64 6.02 20.66
C ILE A 200 -2.38 5.60 21.93
N ALA A 201 -2.64 4.31 22.08
CA ALA A 201 -3.09 3.74 23.35
C ALA A 201 -2.21 2.57 23.74
N ARG A 202 -1.73 2.56 24.98
CA ARG A 202 -0.89 1.49 25.53
C ARG A 202 -1.46 1.02 26.84
N GLY A 203 -1.49 -0.29 27.05
CA GLY A 203 -1.88 -0.87 28.32
C GLY A 203 -1.52 -2.34 28.45
N VAL A 204 -1.70 -2.84 29.68
CA VAL A 204 -1.33 -4.19 30.06
C VAL A 204 -2.50 -4.81 30.83
N ASN A 205 -2.77 -6.09 30.57
CA ASN A 205 -3.82 -6.87 31.23
C ASN A 205 -5.20 -6.20 31.19
N TRP A 206 -5.62 -5.69 30.03
CA TRP A 206 -6.96 -5.14 29.87
C TRP A 206 -8.01 -6.23 30.14
N PRO A 207 -8.96 -6.02 31.08
CA PRO A 207 -9.98 -7.01 31.35
C PRO A 207 -10.78 -7.38 30.09
N ARG A 208 -11.17 -8.65 29.94
CA ARG A 208 -12.14 -9.07 28.91
C ARG A 208 -13.38 -8.18 28.96
N GLU A 209 -14.00 -7.87 27.83
CA GLU A 209 -15.09 -6.89 27.68
C GLU A 209 -14.72 -5.40 27.85
N THR A 210 -13.44 -5.07 28.09
CA THR A 210 -12.97 -3.68 28.03
C THR A 210 -13.13 -3.12 26.62
N ARG A 211 -13.62 -1.89 26.49
CA ARG A 211 -13.80 -1.19 25.21
C ARG A 211 -13.28 0.24 25.30
N LEU A 212 -12.33 0.57 24.44
CA LEU A 212 -11.99 1.95 24.11
C LEU A 212 -12.85 2.40 22.93
N ILE A 213 -13.63 3.46 23.12
CA ILE A 213 -14.64 3.95 22.18
C ILE A 213 -14.29 5.38 21.78
N ILE A 214 -14.08 5.59 20.50
CA ILE A 214 -13.92 6.91 19.90
C ILE A 214 -15.27 7.31 19.30
N ASN A 215 -15.86 8.38 19.83
CA ASN A 215 -17.05 9.00 19.26
C ASN A 215 -16.61 10.04 18.23
N ALA A 216 -17.20 10.01 17.04
CA ALA A 216 -16.87 10.93 15.96
C ALA A 216 -18.09 11.35 15.16
N SER A 217 -17.99 12.52 14.55
CA SER A 217 -18.98 13.05 13.63
C SER A 217 -18.40 13.10 12.22
N LEU A 218 -19.19 12.68 11.24
CA LEU A 218 -18.86 12.71 9.83
C LEU A 218 -19.55 13.91 9.19
N GLY A 219 -18.75 14.86 8.72
CA GLY A 219 -19.19 15.95 7.86
C GLY A 219 -19.84 17.15 8.53
N PRO A 220 -19.58 18.38 8.03
CA PRO A 220 -20.21 19.59 8.53
C PRO A 220 -21.72 19.65 8.19
N SER A 221 -22.14 19.02 7.10
CA SER A 221 -23.50 19.14 6.56
C SER A 221 -24.46 18.01 7.00
N THR A 222 -23.95 16.78 7.14
CA THR A 222 -24.79 15.60 7.40
C THR A 222 -24.89 15.21 8.88
N ARG A 223 -23.97 15.69 9.75
CA ARG A 223 -23.87 15.38 11.20
C ARG A 223 -24.10 13.89 11.53
N ARG A 224 -23.60 12.99 10.68
CA ARG A 224 -23.74 11.54 10.92
C ARG A 224 -22.81 11.12 12.05
N ARG A 225 -23.30 10.26 12.94
CA ARG A 225 -22.57 9.77 14.11
C ARG A 225 -21.83 8.48 13.79
N ALA A 226 -20.53 8.47 14.06
CA ALA A 226 -19.67 7.32 13.94
C ALA A 226 -19.05 6.92 15.29
N GLN A 227 -18.82 5.63 15.48
CA GLN A 227 -18.06 5.09 16.61
C GLN A 227 -17.00 4.11 16.16
N ILE A 228 -15.81 4.22 16.73
CA ILE A 228 -14.72 3.24 16.57
C ILE A 228 -14.48 2.59 17.92
N HIS A 229 -14.66 1.28 18.00
CA HIS A 229 -14.43 0.49 19.19
C HIS A 229 -13.17 -0.36 19.01
N PHE A 230 -12.26 -0.29 19.99
CA PHE A 230 -11.20 -1.27 20.19
C PHE A 230 -11.62 -2.11 21.40
N ALA A 231 -12.05 -3.34 21.14
CA ALA A 231 -12.73 -4.17 22.13
C ALA A 231 -11.90 -5.41 22.48
N CYS A 232 -11.65 -5.59 23.78
CA CYS A 232 -11.14 -6.82 24.37
C CYS A 232 -12.25 -7.88 24.48
N SER A 233 -12.98 -8.11 23.39
CA SER A 233 -14.17 -8.95 23.31
C SER A 233 -14.29 -9.48 21.89
N ASP A 234 -15.03 -10.58 21.73
CA ASP A 234 -15.36 -11.17 20.43
C ASP A 234 -16.75 -10.72 19.93
N THR A 235 -17.42 -9.82 20.68
CA THR A 235 -18.79 -9.39 20.44
C THR A 235 -18.89 -7.99 19.85
N PHE A 236 -19.76 -7.80 18.85
CA PHE A 236 -20.03 -6.49 18.27
C PHE A 236 -20.70 -5.52 19.27
N GLY A 237 -21.35 -6.05 20.31
CA GLY A 237 -22.21 -5.31 21.22
C GLY A 237 -23.54 -4.93 20.56
N LYS A 238 -24.24 -3.92 21.10
CA LYS A 238 -25.52 -3.44 20.54
C LYS A 238 -25.36 -2.95 19.09
N GLY A 239 -26.31 -3.32 18.23
CA GLY A 239 -26.37 -2.93 16.82
C GLY A 239 -26.42 -4.12 15.87
N SER A 240 -26.54 -3.82 14.58
CA SER A 240 -26.56 -4.80 13.49
C SER A 240 -25.23 -4.77 12.74
N ILE A 241 -24.73 -5.94 12.36
CA ILE A 241 -23.50 -6.08 11.59
C ILE A 241 -23.85 -6.10 10.10
N ALA A 242 -23.15 -5.26 9.31
CA ALA A 242 -23.22 -5.25 7.86
C ALA A 242 -22.09 -6.07 7.23
N ILE A 243 -20.86 -5.89 7.72
CA ILE A 243 -19.66 -6.55 7.21
C ILE A 243 -18.86 -7.08 8.39
N LYS A 244 -18.34 -8.31 8.28
CA LYS A 244 -17.42 -8.87 9.27
C LYS A 244 -16.31 -9.65 8.57
N ASN A 245 -15.08 -9.42 9.01
CA ASN A 245 -13.92 -10.23 8.64
C ASN A 245 -13.09 -10.57 9.89
N ASN A 246 -11.87 -11.08 9.69
CA ASN A 246 -11.00 -11.51 10.78
C ASN A 246 -10.40 -10.37 11.61
N TYR A 247 -10.52 -9.12 11.15
CA TYR A 247 -9.83 -7.95 11.70
C TYR A 247 -10.80 -6.92 12.30
N TRP A 248 -11.98 -6.76 11.69
CA TRP A 248 -13.01 -5.85 12.18
C TRP A 248 -14.43 -6.32 11.83
N ALA A 249 -15.42 -5.66 12.44
CA ALA A 249 -16.80 -5.67 12.03
C ALA A 249 -17.30 -4.23 11.82
N LEU A 250 -18.10 -4.05 10.78
CA LEU A 250 -18.74 -2.79 10.42
C LEU A 250 -20.25 -2.97 10.51
N GLY A 251 -20.95 -1.97 11.03
CA GLY A 251 -22.39 -2.01 11.18
C GLY A 251 -22.96 -0.69 11.66
N TYR A 252 -24.13 -0.75 12.28
CA TYR A 252 -24.89 0.41 12.73
C TYR A 252 -25.72 0.08 13.98
N SER A 253 -26.24 1.11 14.65
CA SER A 253 -27.17 0.96 15.77
C SER A 253 -28.19 2.11 15.75
N GLN A 254 -29.24 2.04 16.58
CA GLN A 254 -30.29 3.07 16.63
C GLN A 254 -29.75 4.51 16.79
N SER A 255 -28.58 4.69 17.42
CA SER A 255 -27.97 5.99 17.67
C SER A 255 -26.62 6.21 16.99
N VAL A 256 -26.18 5.31 16.11
CA VAL A 256 -24.86 5.37 15.46
C VAL A 256 -24.99 4.91 14.01
N ASP A 257 -24.74 5.82 13.08
CA ASP A 257 -24.88 5.60 11.63
C ASP A 257 -23.75 4.72 11.08
N LEU A 258 -22.55 4.80 11.68
CA LEU A 258 -21.42 3.94 11.36
C LEU A 258 -20.70 3.46 12.62
N LYS A 259 -20.72 2.16 12.88
CA LYS A 259 -20.01 1.53 13.99
C LYS A 259 -18.91 0.61 13.45
N VAL A 260 -17.67 0.92 13.79
CA VAL A 260 -16.48 0.12 13.50
C VAL A 260 -16.04 -0.57 14.78
N VAL A 261 -15.84 -1.88 14.76
CA VAL A 261 -15.38 -2.65 15.93
C VAL A 261 -14.17 -3.49 15.53
N PHE A 262 -13.02 -3.21 16.15
CA PHE A 262 -11.86 -4.07 16.15
C PHE A 262 -11.92 -5.01 17.35
N PHE A 263 -11.70 -6.30 17.12
CA PHE A 263 -11.68 -7.34 18.15
C PHE A 263 -10.22 -7.65 18.50
N LEU A 264 -9.79 -7.21 19.68
CA LEU A 264 -8.45 -7.46 20.19
C LEU A 264 -8.43 -8.84 20.86
N LYS A 265 -7.69 -9.80 20.30
CA LYS A 265 -7.61 -11.15 20.87
C LYS A 265 -6.62 -11.20 22.04
N ASN A 266 -5.47 -10.55 21.88
CA ASN A 266 -4.50 -10.37 22.96
C ASN A 266 -4.77 -9.09 23.78
N CYS A 267 -5.37 -9.27 24.96
CA CYS A 267 -5.62 -8.19 25.91
C CYS A 267 -4.55 -8.06 27.00
N GLN A 268 -3.56 -8.95 27.03
CA GLN A 268 -2.46 -8.89 27.99
C GLN A 268 -1.51 -7.74 27.64
N ARG A 269 -1.29 -7.47 26.35
CA ARG A 269 -0.48 -6.36 25.86
C ARG A 269 -1.24 -5.62 24.77
N VAL A 270 -1.75 -4.45 25.10
CA VAL A 270 -2.51 -3.60 24.16
C VAL A 270 -1.61 -2.46 23.71
N LEU A 271 -1.33 -2.41 22.40
CA LEU A 271 -0.72 -1.28 21.73
C LEU A 271 -1.59 -0.93 20.53
N LEU A 272 -2.27 0.21 20.56
CA LEU A 272 -3.10 0.69 19.48
C LEU A 272 -2.43 1.90 18.85
N LEU A 273 -2.06 1.77 17.57
CA LEU A 273 -1.56 2.86 16.74
C LEU A 273 -2.57 3.04 15.63
N GLN A 274 -3.34 4.13 15.62
CA GLN A 274 -4.43 4.28 14.65
C GLN A 274 -4.50 5.69 14.07
N ASN A 275 -4.71 5.74 12.75
CA ASN A 275 -5.12 6.96 12.05
C ASN A 275 -6.64 6.85 11.86
N LEU A 276 -7.39 7.48 12.76
CA LEU A 276 -8.84 7.33 12.87
C LEU A 276 -9.57 7.82 11.61
N ASN A 277 -9.01 8.84 10.95
CA ASN A 277 -9.53 9.30 9.66
C ASN A 277 -9.42 8.19 8.60
N MET A 278 -8.28 7.49 8.56
CA MET A 278 -8.13 6.35 7.65
C MET A 278 -9.04 5.18 8.03
N VAL A 279 -9.23 4.90 9.32
CA VAL A 279 -10.16 3.85 9.78
C VAL A 279 -11.56 4.08 9.24
N LEU A 280 -12.10 5.30 9.40
CA LEU A 280 -13.45 5.61 8.90
C LEU A 280 -13.50 5.64 7.37
N LYS A 281 -12.49 6.23 6.70
CA LYS A 281 -12.42 6.22 5.24
C LYS A 281 -12.48 4.79 4.68
N LYS A 282 -11.69 3.88 5.26
CA LYS A 282 -11.66 2.47 4.85
C LYS A 282 -12.96 1.72 5.19
N ALA A 283 -13.60 2.04 6.31
CA ALA A 283 -14.88 1.46 6.69
C ALA A 283 -15.98 1.85 5.70
N VAL A 284 -16.05 3.15 5.35
CA VAL A 284 -16.97 3.68 4.34
C VAL A 284 -16.70 3.04 2.97
N GLU A 285 -15.44 3.02 2.52
CA GLU A 285 -15.06 2.36 1.25
C GLU A 285 -15.49 0.89 1.20
N SER A 286 -15.46 0.19 2.33
CA SER A 286 -15.86 -1.22 2.42
C SER A 286 -17.38 -1.38 2.35
N ILE A 287 -18.14 -0.56 3.07
CA ILE A 287 -19.62 -0.55 3.03
C ILE A 287 -20.11 -0.18 1.63
N SER A 288 -19.55 0.86 1.01
CA SER A 288 -19.95 1.28 -0.33
C SER A 288 -19.63 0.24 -1.39
N ARG A 289 -18.58 -0.58 -1.18
CA ARG A 289 -18.27 -1.71 -2.07
C ARG A 289 -19.26 -2.86 -1.90
N GLU A 290 -19.60 -3.21 -0.66
CA GLU A 290 -20.56 -4.27 -0.36
C GLU A 290 -21.95 -3.94 -0.92
N ALA A 291 -22.40 -2.70 -0.74
CA ALA A 291 -23.67 -2.22 -1.28
C ALA A 291 -23.74 -2.28 -2.81
N LYS A 292 -22.64 -1.99 -3.51
CA LYS A 292 -22.56 -2.13 -4.97
C LYS A 292 -22.62 -3.60 -5.41
N ALA A 293 -22.19 -4.53 -4.57
CA ALA A 293 -22.19 -5.96 -4.86
C ALA A 293 -23.52 -6.63 -4.52
N ASN A 294 -24.27 -6.12 -3.53
CA ASN A 294 -25.52 -6.68 -3.07
C ASN A 294 -26.65 -5.64 -3.14
N LEU A 295 -27.47 -5.71 -4.21
CA LEU A 295 -28.58 -4.78 -4.46
C LEU A 295 -29.67 -4.80 -3.36
N ALA A 296 -29.74 -5.85 -2.54
CA ALA A 296 -30.66 -5.92 -1.40
C ALA A 296 -30.16 -5.15 -0.16
N PHE A 297 -28.89 -4.70 -0.18
CA PHE A 297 -28.28 -3.99 0.92
C PHE A 297 -28.43 -2.47 0.74
N SER A 298 -29.43 -1.89 1.42
CA SER A 298 -29.57 -0.42 1.53
C SER A 298 -28.81 0.09 2.75
N SER A 299 -27.81 0.95 2.54
CA SER A 299 -27.11 1.67 3.61
C SER A 299 -27.36 3.18 3.52
N PRO A 300 -27.68 3.86 4.63
CA PRO A 300 -27.83 5.31 4.66
C PRO A 300 -26.52 6.05 4.32
N LEU A 301 -25.38 5.36 4.28
CA LEU A 301 -24.07 5.89 3.91
C LEU A 301 -23.81 5.94 2.40
N LEU A 302 -24.72 5.41 1.56
CA LEU A 302 -24.52 5.23 0.11
C LEU A 302 -24.53 6.52 -0.72
N ASP A 303 -25.21 7.56 -0.25
CA ASP A 303 -25.51 8.77 -1.05
C ASP A 303 -24.45 9.89 -0.99
N SER A 304 -23.31 9.67 -0.32
CA SER A 304 -22.36 10.76 -0.05
C SER A 304 -20.95 10.48 -0.55
N ASN A 305 -20.43 11.40 -1.37
CA ASN A 305 -18.99 11.66 -1.46
C ASN A 305 -18.51 12.02 -0.05
N ILE A 306 -17.95 11.06 0.68
CA ILE A 306 -17.32 11.31 1.99
C ILE A 306 -15.91 11.86 1.73
N ASP A 307 -15.84 13.01 1.07
CA ASP A 307 -14.66 13.90 1.08
C ASP A 307 -14.68 14.82 2.31
N GLU A 308 -15.57 14.54 3.26
CA GLU A 308 -15.87 15.39 4.41
C GLU A 308 -14.92 15.16 5.62
N LEU A 309 -14.62 16.25 6.32
CA LEU A 309 -13.78 16.29 7.52
C LEU A 309 -14.41 15.44 8.64
N MET A 310 -13.69 14.44 9.14
CA MET A 310 -14.02 13.74 10.38
C MET A 310 -13.60 14.60 11.58
N VAL A 311 -14.47 14.70 12.58
CA VAL A 311 -14.13 15.30 13.88
C VAL A 311 -14.33 14.27 15.00
N VAL A 312 -13.37 14.15 15.90
CA VAL A 312 -13.51 13.32 17.11
C VAL A 312 -14.24 14.13 18.17
N ASP A 313 -15.40 13.65 18.61
CA ASP A 313 -16.27 14.32 19.57
C ASP A 313 -15.92 13.98 21.03
N GLY A 314 -15.29 12.81 21.24
CA GLY A 314 -14.90 12.38 22.57
C GLY A 314 -14.42 10.94 22.62
N VAL A 315 -13.81 10.59 23.75
CA VAL A 315 -13.27 9.25 24.02
C VAL A 315 -13.94 8.70 25.27
N GLU A 316 -14.35 7.44 25.21
CA GLU A 316 -14.96 6.70 26.31
C GLU A 316 -14.21 5.38 26.53
N LEU A 317 -13.94 5.05 27.79
CA LEU A 317 -13.32 3.79 28.21
C LEU A 317 -14.30 3.05 29.12
N LYS A 318 -14.80 1.90 28.65
CA LYS A 318 -15.67 0.98 29.40
C LYS A 318 -14.88 -0.23 29.83
N TYR A 319 -15.07 -0.66 31.07
CA TYR A 319 -14.42 -1.86 31.61
C TYR A 319 -15.37 -2.59 32.57
N PRO A 320 -15.34 -3.93 32.62
CA PRO A 320 -16.17 -4.71 33.54
C PRO A 320 -15.65 -4.62 34.98
N GLN A 321 -16.36 -5.28 35.90
CA GLN A 321 -15.83 -5.61 37.21
C GLN A 321 -14.67 -6.61 37.07
N GLN A 322 -13.58 -6.40 37.81
CA GLN A 322 -12.44 -7.32 37.79
C GLN A 322 -12.77 -8.65 38.49
N SER A 323 -12.29 -9.76 37.91
CA SER A 323 -12.30 -11.07 38.56
C SER A 323 -11.21 -11.13 39.64
N ARG A 324 -11.46 -11.80 40.77
CA ARG A 324 -10.48 -11.98 41.86
C ARG A 324 -9.26 -12.84 41.46
N ASP A 325 -9.34 -13.57 40.35
CA ASP A 325 -8.33 -14.55 39.92
C ASP A 325 -7.30 -14.02 38.91
N SER A 326 -7.25 -12.72 38.63
CA SER A 326 -6.27 -12.13 37.68
C SER A 326 -4.97 -11.66 38.35
N ASP A 327 -3.84 -11.71 37.62
CA ASP A 327 -2.47 -11.27 37.99
C ASP A 327 -2.31 -9.76 38.29
N GLY A 328 -3.25 -9.18 39.06
CA GLY A 328 -3.32 -7.76 39.41
C GLY A 328 -4.26 -6.95 38.51
N PRO A 329 -4.54 -5.68 38.90
CA PRO A 329 -5.46 -4.83 38.16
C PRO A 329 -4.82 -4.40 36.84
N GLY A 330 -5.53 -4.60 35.72
CA GLY A 330 -5.11 -4.11 34.42
C GLY A 330 -4.86 -2.60 34.41
N VAL A 331 -4.00 -2.13 33.52
CA VAL A 331 -3.59 -0.71 33.48
C VAL A 331 -3.67 -0.09 32.09
N VAL A 332 -4.00 1.19 32.06
CA VAL A 332 -3.77 2.10 30.93
C VAL A 332 -2.49 2.88 31.20
N GLN A 333 -1.49 2.65 30.37
CA GLN A 333 -0.19 3.31 30.47
C GLN A 333 -0.17 4.61 29.68
N GLU A 334 -0.83 4.65 28.53
CA GLU A 334 -0.87 5.79 27.63
C GLU A 334 -2.19 5.85 26.87
N LEU A 335 -2.75 7.05 26.69
CA LEU A 335 -3.92 7.28 25.86
C LEU A 335 -3.87 8.71 25.31
N LEU A 336 -3.23 8.86 24.15
CA LEU A 336 -2.97 10.12 23.48
C LEU A 336 -3.74 10.22 22.17
N LEU A 337 -4.43 11.33 21.98
CA LEU A 337 -4.99 11.74 20.70
C LEU A 337 -4.25 12.99 20.23
N PHE A 338 -3.79 13.00 18.99
CA PHE A 338 -2.97 14.09 18.48
C PHE A 338 -3.20 14.35 16.99
N VAL A 339 -2.75 15.51 16.55
CA VAL A 339 -2.76 15.89 15.13
C VAL A 339 -1.60 15.18 14.43
N PRO A 340 -1.83 14.41 13.36
CA PRO A 340 -0.74 13.92 12.52
C PRO A 340 -0.05 15.10 11.85
N ILE A 341 1.29 15.14 11.86
CA ILE A 341 2.05 16.14 11.10
C ILE A 341 1.98 15.78 9.61
N ASP A 342 1.38 16.62 8.77
CA ASP A 342 1.28 16.32 7.34
C ASP A 342 2.64 16.50 6.62
N ASN A 343 2.76 15.86 5.46
CA ASN A 343 4.03 15.77 4.75
C ASN A 343 4.55 17.14 4.31
N GLY A 344 5.83 17.42 4.59
CA GLY A 344 6.57 18.54 3.99
C GLY A 344 6.31 19.92 4.58
N LYS A 345 5.55 20.03 5.67
CA LYS A 345 5.22 21.31 6.31
C LYS A 345 5.77 21.40 7.73
N VAL A 346 7.01 21.86 7.86
CA VAL A 346 7.68 22.03 9.17
C VAL A 346 6.93 23.06 10.03
N GLU A 347 6.28 24.02 9.39
CA GLU A 347 5.43 25.03 10.00
C GLU A 347 4.22 24.43 10.74
N GLU A 348 3.79 23.20 10.44
CA GLU A 348 2.70 22.50 11.12
C GLU A 348 3.11 21.88 12.48
N VAL A 349 4.39 21.92 12.84
CA VAL A 349 4.90 21.37 14.10
C VAL A 349 4.60 22.30 15.27
N GLY A 350 3.43 22.13 15.88
CA GLY A 350 2.98 23.08 16.91
C GLY A 350 3.60 23.06 18.31
N SER A 351 4.39 22.05 18.69
CA SER A 351 5.15 22.04 19.95
C SER A 351 6.17 20.90 19.98
N ALA A 352 7.09 20.93 20.96
CA ALA A 352 7.99 19.81 21.22
C ALA A 352 7.23 18.51 21.54
N ARG A 353 6.18 18.57 22.38
CA ARG A 353 5.35 17.40 22.70
C ARG A 353 4.63 16.85 21.46
N HIS A 354 4.15 17.72 20.57
CA HIS A 354 3.52 17.34 19.31
C HIS A 354 4.48 16.63 18.35
N LEU A 355 5.73 17.11 18.28
CA LEU A 355 6.76 16.46 17.48
C LEU A 355 7.12 15.08 18.06
N LEU A 356 7.37 15.00 19.37
CA LEU A 356 7.75 13.76 20.05
C LEU A 356 6.70 12.65 19.90
N VAL A 357 5.41 12.96 20.06
CA VAL A 357 4.35 11.95 19.89
C VAL A 357 4.24 11.46 18.44
N ASN A 358 4.47 12.31 17.45
CA ASN A 358 4.50 11.91 16.03
C ASN A 358 5.74 11.06 15.69
N ILE A 359 6.90 11.39 16.27
CA ILE A 359 8.12 10.57 16.16
C ILE A 359 7.86 9.18 16.75
N GLU A 360 7.28 9.12 17.95
CA GLU A 360 6.97 7.86 18.62
C GLU A 360 5.94 7.03 17.83
N PHE A 361 4.90 7.66 17.30
CA PHE A 361 3.93 6.98 16.42
C PHE A 361 4.61 6.36 15.20
N ALA A 362 5.48 7.11 14.51
CA ALA A 362 6.21 6.62 13.35
C ALA A 362 7.20 5.50 13.71
N ARG A 363 7.88 5.63 14.86
CA ARG A 363 8.77 4.59 15.41
C ARG A 363 8.01 3.30 15.71
N GLN A 364 6.88 3.37 16.41
CA GLN A 364 6.13 2.16 16.76
C GLN A 364 5.53 1.49 15.51
N ARG A 365 5.13 2.27 14.50
CA ARG A 365 4.65 1.74 13.21
C ARG A 365 5.72 1.00 12.41
N LEU A 366 6.94 1.54 12.35
CA LEU A 366 8.03 0.84 11.65
C LEU A 366 8.47 -0.42 12.41
N MET A 367 8.49 -0.37 13.76
CA MET A 367 8.82 -1.52 14.61
C MET A 367 7.81 -2.65 14.42
N ALA A 368 6.51 -2.36 14.50
CA ALA A 368 5.46 -3.36 14.32
C ALA A 368 5.56 -4.11 12.96
N ALA A 369 5.93 -3.40 11.88
CA ALA A 369 6.14 -4.02 10.59
C ALA A 369 7.38 -4.93 10.56
N ALA A 370 8.48 -4.55 11.22
CA ALA A 370 9.70 -5.33 11.30
C ALA A 370 9.55 -6.56 12.21
N GLU A 371 8.93 -6.40 13.37
CA GLU A 371 8.58 -7.48 14.30
C GLU A 371 7.68 -8.51 13.62
N TRP A 372 6.63 -8.06 12.92
CA TRP A 372 5.76 -8.97 12.18
C TRP A 372 6.54 -9.79 11.14
N LEU A 373 7.44 -9.16 10.37
CA LEU A 373 8.26 -9.90 9.41
C LEU A 373 9.17 -10.92 10.11
N MET A 374 9.81 -10.55 11.22
CA MET A 374 10.65 -11.47 11.97
C MET A 374 9.86 -12.68 12.50
N GLU A 375 8.70 -12.45 13.11
CA GLU A 375 7.85 -13.48 13.71
C GLU A 375 7.16 -14.37 12.66
N ASN A 376 6.86 -13.85 11.48
CA ASN A 376 6.15 -14.55 10.41
C ASN A 376 7.09 -15.06 9.30
N GLN A 377 8.40 -15.07 9.54
CA GLN A 377 9.37 -15.69 8.63
C GLN A 377 9.34 -17.22 8.80
N ALA A 378 9.08 -17.94 7.71
CA ALA A 378 9.13 -19.40 7.71
C ALA A 378 10.56 -19.93 7.98
N GLN A 379 10.68 -21.19 8.39
CA GLN A 379 11.97 -21.83 8.68
C GLN A 379 12.94 -21.75 7.50
N ASP A 380 12.41 -21.84 6.27
CA ASP A 380 13.16 -21.73 5.02
C ASP A 380 13.59 -20.30 4.65
N GLY A 381 13.31 -19.31 5.51
CA GLY A 381 13.66 -17.89 5.33
C GLY A 381 12.67 -17.08 4.50
N SER A 382 11.60 -17.69 3.98
CA SER A 382 10.63 -17.01 3.14
C SER A 382 9.49 -16.37 3.94
N TRP A 383 8.92 -15.29 3.40
CA TRP A 383 7.62 -14.77 3.83
C TRP A 383 6.52 -15.26 2.91
N ARG A 384 5.54 -15.95 3.50
CA ARG A 384 4.49 -16.67 2.79
C ARG A 384 3.26 -15.79 2.58
N VAL A 385 2.67 -15.85 1.40
CA VAL A 385 1.44 -15.15 1.06
C VAL A 385 0.26 -16.11 1.20
N PRO A 386 -0.70 -15.86 2.11
CA PRO A 386 -1.78 -16.81 2.43
C PRO A 386 -2.94 -16.81 1.43
N ALA A 387 -2.78 -16.16 0.27
CA ALA A 387 -3.83 -15.96 -0.72
C ALA A 387 -3.42 -16.53 -2.09
N LYS A 388 -4.40 -17.04 -2.84
CA LYS A 388 -4.22 -17.49 -4.23
C LYS A 388 -3.96 -16.29 -5.14
N HIS A 389 -3.02 -16.43 -6.07
CA HIS A 389 -2.81 -15.45 -7.14
C HIS A 389 -2.92 -16.14 -8.51
N ALA A 390 -3.86 -15.71 -9.36
CA ALA A 390 -4.09 -16.34 -10.66
C ALA A 390 -3.63 -15.46 -11.81
N PHE A 391 -2.85 -16.04 -12.74
CA PHE A 391 -2.46 -15.42 -14.01
C PHE A 391 -3.42 -15.82 -15.12
N THR A 392 -3.64 -17.14 -15.24
CA THR A 392 -4.60 -17.77 -16.15
C THR A 392 -5.39 -18.83 -15.39
N ARG A 393 -6.26 -19.57 -16.08
CA ARG A 393 -6.96 -20.72 -15.47
C ARG A 393 -5.98 -21.77 -14.91
N ASP A 394 -4.90 -22.04 -15.63
CA ASP A 394 -3.97 -23.12 -15.31
C ASP A 394 -2.68 -22.63 -14.66
N VAL A 395 -2.32 -21.36 -14.86
CA VAL A 395 -1.15 -20.74 -14.24
C VAL A 395 -1.60 -19.90 -13.05
N TYR A 396 -1.42 -20.43 -11.86
CA TYR A 396 -1.73 -19.74 -10.61
C TYR A 396 -0.80 -20.19 -9.48
N LEU A 397 -0.66 -19.32 -8.49
CA LEU A 397 0.04 -19.58 -7.25
C LEU A 397 -0.98 -19.98 -6.18
N LYS A 398 -0.78 -21.14 -5.58
CA LYS A 398 -1.54 -21.58 -4.40
C LYS A 398 -1.10 -20.77 -3.17
N PRO A 399 -1.98 -20.56 -2.17
CA PRO A 399 -1.60 -20.00 -0.87
C PRO A 399 -0.33 -20.68 -0.33
N GLY A 400 0.58 -19.88 0.23
CA GLY A 400 1.91 -20.32 0.66
C GLY A 400 3.03 -20.00 -0.33
N TRP A 401 2.78 -19.28 -1.43
CA TRP A 401 3.84 -18.78 -2.30
C TRP A 401 4.63 -17.65 -1.63
N CYS A 402 5.88 -17.41 -2.06
CA CYS A 402 6.71 -16.28 -1.64
C CYS A 402 7.12 -15.42 -2.84
N SER A 403 7.75 -14.26 -2.60
CA SER A 403 8.05 -13.28 -3.66
C SER A 403 9.46 -12.73 -3.53
N ALA A 404 10.24 -12.66 -4.61
CA ALA A 404 11.55 -11.99 -4.59
C ALA A 404 11.45 -10.52 -4.17
N MET A 405 10.40 -9.82 -4.60
CA MET A 405 10.12 -8.44 -4.17
C MET A 405 9.82 -8.38 -2.68
N GLY A 406 9.02 -9.33 -2.17
CA GLY A 406 8.73 -9.45 -0.74
C GLY A 406 9.98 -9.70 0.08
N GLN A 407 10.84 -10.61 -0.39
CA GLN A 407 12.13 -10.89 0.23
C GLN A 407 13.02 -9.65 0.25
N GLY A 408 13.21 -8.99 -0.89
CA GLY A 408 14.06 -7.80 -0.97
C GLY A 408 13.58 -6.64 -0.12
N GLN A 409 12.29 -6.29 -0.17
CA GLN A 409 11.75 -5.20 0.65
C GLN A 409 11.76 -5.55 2.14
N GLY A 410 11.51 -6.81 2.50
CA GLY A 410 11.65 -7.29 3.87
C GLY A 410 13.08 -7.14 4.40
N ILE A 411 14.07 -7.58 3.60
CA ILE A 411 15.50 -7.38 3.91
C ILE A 411 15.81 -5.90 4.11
N SER A 412 15.43 -5.03 3.17
CA SER A 412 15.64 -3.57 3.25
C SER A 412 15.07 -2.95 4.53
N LEU A 413 13.92 -3.42 5.00
CA LEU A 413 13.32 -2.94 6.25
C LEU A 413 14.10 -3.47 7.46
N LEU A 414 14.34 -4.78 7.52
CA LEU A 414 14.99 -5.41 8.67
C LEU A 414 16.40 -4.87 8.93
N VAL A 415 17.22 -4.66 7.89
CA VAL A 415 18.56 -4.09 8.08
C VAL A 415 18.50 -2.66 8.63
N ARG A 416 17.52 -1.86 8.18
CA ARG A 416 17.32 -0.48 8.64
C ARG A 416 16.85 -0.43 10.09
N VAL A 417 15.94 -1.32 10.49
CA VAL A 417 15.45 -1.38 11.87
C VAL A 417 16.51 -1.97 12.80
N SER A 418 17.24 -3.00 12.38
CA SER A 418 18.37 -3.53 13.14
C SER A 418 19.44 -2.48 13.39
N GLN A 419 19.82 -1.70 12.37
CA GLN A 419 20.74 -0.57 12.54
C GLN A 419 20.23 0.48 13.53
N LEU A 420 18.92 0.75 13.52
CA LEU A 420 18.29 1.74 14.38
C LEU A 420 18.20 1.28 15.86
N THR A 421 17.98 0.00 16.09
CA THR A 421 17.67 -0.56 17.43
C THR A 421 18.86 -1.27 18.07
N GLY A 422 19.81 -1.75 17.28
CA GLY A 422 20.87 -2.66 17.72
C GLY A 422 20.41 -4.12 17.85
N GLU A 423 19.16 -4.45 17.53
CA GLU A 423 18.61 -5.80 17.66
C GLU A 423 19.16 -6.73 16.57
N LYS A 424 19.92 -7.75 16.99
CA LYS A 424 20.60 -8.70 16.11
C LYS A 424 19.65 -9.75 15.48
N ASP A 425 18.51 -10.01 16.10
CA ASP A 425 17.54 -11.00 15.62
C ASP A 425 16.89 -10.54 14.31
N LEU A 426 16.63 -9.24 14.17
CA LEU A 426 16.16 -8.63 12.92
C LEU A 426 17.16 -8.83 11.78
N LEU A 427 18.46 -8.65 12.06
CA LEU A 427 19.52 -8.86 11.07
C LEU A 427 19.67 -10.35 10.72
N THR A 428 19.51 -11.23 11.70
CA THR A 428 19.49 -12.69 11.48
C THR A 428 18.33 -13.10 10.58
N ALA A 429 17.14 -12.52 10.78
CA ALA A 429 16.01 -12.72 9.88
C ALA A 429 16.29 -12.20 8.46
N ALA A 430 17.00 -11.06 8.32
CA ALA A 430 17.44 -10.57 7.00
C ALA A 430 18.42 -11.53 6.31
N TYR A 431 19.36 -12.13 7.04
CA TYR A 431 20.26 -13.15 6.49
C TYR A 431 19.51 -14.40 6.02
N ARG A 432 18.56 -14.90 6.82
CA ARG A 432 17.73 -16.05 6.45
C ARG A 432 16.90 -15.78 5.20
N ALA A 433 16.48 -14.53 4.99
CA ALA A 433 15.70 -14.11 3.82
C ALA A 433 16.44 -14.21 2.48
N LEU A 434 17.76 -14.45 2.48
CA LEU A 434 18.54 -14.76 1.28
C LEU A 434 18.29 -16.15 0.73
N ALA A 435 17.86 -17.10 1.56
CA ALA A 435 17.78 -18.51 1.17
C ALA A 435 16.85 -18.78 -0.04
N PRO A 436 15.66 -18.14 -0.17
CA PRO A 436 14.81 -18.30 -1.35
C PRO A 436 15.47 -17.90 -2.68
N PHE A 437 16.43 -16.96 -2.69
CA PHE A 437 17.14 -16.52 -3.89
C PHE A 437 18.09 -17.57 -4.46
N SER A 438 18.44 -18.59 -3.66
CA SER A 438 19.27 -19.72 -4.09
C SER A 438 18.45 -20.96 -4.47
N ARG A 439 17.12 -20.92 -4.30
CA ARG A 439 16.22 -22.04 -4.61
C ARG A 439 15.45 -21.77 -5.89
N SER A 440 15.38 -22.79 -6.74
CA SER A 440 14.64 -22.71 -8.00
C SER A 440 13.13 -22.58 -7.77
N VAL A 441 12.49 -21.77 -8.60
CA VAL A 441 11.04 -21.73 -8.74
C VAL A 441 10.53 -23.11 -9.18
N HIS A 442 9.48 -23.59 -8.53
CA HIS A 442 8.83 -24.86 -8.84
C HIS A 442 7.32 -24.77 -8.56
N LEU A 443 6.56 -25.68 -9.16
CA LEU A 443 5.13 -25.82 -8.87
C LEU A 443 4.93 -26.35 -7.46
N SER A 444 4.52 -25.46 -6.54
CA SER A 444 4.19 -25.85 -5.16
C SER A 444 3.05 -26.89 -5.15
N ARG A 445 3.34 -28.05 -4.56
CA ARG A 445 2.38 -29.13 -4.33
C ARG A 445 1.73 -28.98 -2.95
N SER A 446 2.47 -28.46 -1.97
CA SER A 446 2.02 -28.18 -0.61
C SER A 446 2.43 -26.76 -0.15
N PRO A 447 1.64 -26.08 0.71
CA PRO A 447 2.03 -24.82 1.34
C PRO A 447 3.34 -24.90 2.15
N ASP A 448 3.68 -26.09 2.67
CA ASP A 448 4.84 -26.31 3.55
C ASP A 448 6.16 -26.53 2.79
N GLU A 449 6.10 -26.70 1.46
CA GLU A 449 7.31 -26.87 0.64
C GLU A 449 8.18 -25.60 0.66
N ALA A 450 9.49 -25.79 0.79
CA ALA A 450 10.46 -24.69 0.83
C ALA A 450 10.34 -23.81 -0.42
N CYS A 451 10.11 -22.51 -0.25
CA CYS A 451 9.88 -21.60 -1.36
C CYS A 451 11.20 -21.19 -2.02
N GLY A 452 11.18 -21.16 -3.36
CA GLY A 452 12.25 -20.62 -4.19
C GLY A 452 11.74 -19.52 -5.10
N VAL A 453 12.59 -18.53 -5.34
CA VAL A 453 12.29 -17.39 -6.23
C VAL A 453 13.26 -17.29 -7.41
N ARG A 454 14.26 -18.17 -7.53
CA ARG A 454 15.23 -18.16 -8.62
C ARG A 454 14.68 -18.88 -9.85
N ALA A 455 14.53 -18.17 -10.94
CA ALA A 455 14.30 -18.71 -12.28
C ALA A 455 15.55 -18.50 -13.14
N ASN A 456 15.59 -19.20 -14.28
CA ASN A 456 16.60 -18.96 -15.32
C ASN A 456 15.87 -18.34 -16.51
N PHE A 457 16.29 -17.15 -16.94
CA PHE A 457 15.64 -16.45 -18.04
C PHE A 457 15.69 -17.31 -19.32
N LEU A 458 14.51 -17.69 -19.83
CA LEU A 458 14.35 -18.63 -20.95
C LEU A 458 15.20 -19.91 -20.81
N GLY A 459 15.35 -20.43 -19.59
CA GLY A 459 16.12 -21.65 -19.30
C GLY A 459 17.65 -21.48 -19.28
N GLN A 460 18.17 -20.27 -19.52
CA GLN A 460 19.61 -20.01 -19.53
C GLN A 460 20.15 -19.86 -18.10
N SER A 461 20.99 -20.80 -17.67
CA SER A 461 21.57 -20.82 -16.32
C SER A 461 22.47 -19.62 -16.01
N THR A 462 23.00 -18.97 -17.04
CA THR A 462 23.84 -17.75 -16.95
C THR A 462 23.03 -16.46 -16.79
N LEU A 463 21.70 -16.55 -16.84
CA LEU A 463 20.77 -15.41 -16.69
C LEU A 463 19.77 -15.66 -15.55
N PRO A 464 20.24 -15.71 -14.28
CA PRO A 464 19.34 -15.89 -13.14
C PRO A 464 18.39 -14.70 -13.00
N TRP A 465 17.12 -15.01 -12.75
CA TRP A 465 16.05 -14.07 -12.50
C TRP A 465 15.41 -14.34 -11.13
N TYR A 466 15.05 -13.30 -10.40
CA TYR A 466 14.36 -13.42 -9.11
C TYR A 466 12.90 -13.02 -9.28
N GLU A 467 12.01 -14.00 -9.22
CA GLU A 467 10.60 -13.84 -9.56
C GLU A 467 9.81 -13.10 -8.47
N GLU A 468 9.14 -12.00 -8.84
CA GLU A 468 8.10 -11.39 -7.99
C GLU A 468 7.00 -12.40 -7.70
N TYR A 469 6.64 -13.17 -8.71
CA TYR A 469 5.64 -14.22 -8.65
C TYR A 469 6.29 -15.50 -9.20
N PRO A 470 6.62 -16.48 -8.34
CA PRO A 470 7.31 -17.72 -8.73
C PRO A 470 6.34 -18.67 -9.44
N ALA A 471 5.76 -18.22 -10.55
CA ALA A 471 4.86 -18.99 -11.39
C ALA A 471 5.65 -19.90 -12.32
N VAL A 472 5.03 -21.01 -12.70
CA VAL A 472 5.57 -21.93 -13.71
C VAL A 472 4.56 -22.06 -14.83
N PRO A 473 4.93 -21.74 -16.09
CA PRO A 473 6.22 -21.14 -16.48
C PRO A 473 6.41 -19.72 -15.96
N SER A 474 7.68 -19.30 -15.89
CA SER A 474 8.11 -17.98 -15.42
C SER A 474 7.40 -16.80 -16.10
N VAL A 475 7.28 -15.69 -15.37
CA VAL A 475 6.56 -14.48 -15.81
C VAL A 475 7.54 -13.32 -16.05
N PHE A 476 8.61 -13.24 -15.26
CA PHE A 476 9.63 -12.21 -15.35
C PHE A 476 9.04 -10.79 -15.18
N VAL A 477 8.61 -10.46 -13.96
CA VAL A 477 8.10 -9.10 -13.65
C VAL A 477 9.26 -8.14 -13.34
N LEU A 478 9.37 -7.03 -14.08
CA LEU A 478 10.53 -6.14 -14.02
C LEU A 478 10.69 -5.45 -12.66
N ASN A 479 9.64 -4.79 -12.19
CA ASN A 479 9.74 -3.98 -10.98
C ASN A 479 10.10 -4.83 -9.76
N GLY A 480 9.51 -6.01 -9.62
CA GLY A 480 9.74 -6.86 -8.46
C GLY A 480 11.13 -7.46 -8.47
N PHE A 481 11.68 -7.78 -9.65
CA PHE A 481 13.08 -8.15 -9.79
C PHE A 481 14.01 -7.04 -9.30
N ILE A 482 13.84 -5.80 -9.77
CA ILE A 482 14.70 -4.69 -9.35
C ILE A 482 14.54 -4.39 -7.85
N PHE A 483 13.33 -4.44 -7.29
CA PHE A 483 13.14 -4.30 -5.84
C PHE A 483 13.84 -5.39 -5.03
N SER A 484 13.92 -6.61 -5.57
CA SER A 484 14.68 -7.69 -4.94
C SER A 484 16.18 -7.38 -4.89
N LEU A 485 16.73 -6.80 -5.96
CA LEU A 485 18.14 -6.37 -6.05
C LEU A 485 18.45 -5.25 -5.07
N ILE A 486 17.52 -4.30 -4.86
CA ILE A 486 17.67 -3.24 -3.85
C ILE A 486 17.85 -3.83 -2.45
N GLY A 487 17.09 -4.88 -2.10
CA GLY A 487 17.24 -5.57 -0.81
C GLY A 487 18.58 -6.27 -0.66
N LEU A 488 19.05 -6.94 -1.72
CA LEU A 488 20.38 -7.56 -1.73
C LEU A 488 21.50 -6.52 -1.57
N TYR A 489 21.37 -5.37 -2.26
CA TYR A 489 22.28 -4.24 -2.13
C TYR A 489 22.28 -3.65 -0.72
N ASP A 490 21.11 -3.43 -0.11
CA ASP A 490 21.00 -2.94 1.26
C ASP A 490 21.73 -3.86 2.25
N LEU A 491 21.55 -5.18 2.13
CA LEU A 491 22.20 -6.15 3.00
C LEU A 491 23.72 -6.23 2.76
N SER A 492 24.15 -6.11 1.50
CA SER A 492 25.57 -6.12 1.16
C SER A 492 26.33 -4.89 1.65
N LYS A 493 25.62 -3.82 2.04
CA LYS A 493 26.18 -2.58 2.60
C LYS A 493 26.15 -2.52 4.12
N VAL A 494 25.65 -3.55 4.80
CA VAL A 494 25.73 -3.63 6.27
C VAL A 494 27.20 -3.75 6.67
N ALA A 495 27.69 -2.84 7.51
CA ALA A 495 29.07 -2.86 7.98
C ALA A 495 29.30 -4.05 8.93
N SER A 496 30.43 -4.74 8.78
CA SER A 496 30.85 -5.80 9.68
C SER A 496 31.28 -5.23 11.03
N VAL A 497 30.33 -5.07 11.97
CA VAL A 497 30.66 -4.75 13.37
C VAL A 497 30.75 -6.07 14.13
N ASN A 498 31.94 -6.39 14.65
CA ASN A 498 32.29 -7.55 15.48
C ASN A 498 31.11 -8.49 15.82
N GLY A 499 30.81 -9.41 14.90
CA GLY A 499 29.67 -10.34 14.98
C GLY A 499 28.71 -10.37 13.77
N SER A 500 29.02 -9.69 12.66
CA SER A 500 28.31 -9.84 11.38
C SER A 500 28.60 -11.19 10.72
N ASN A 501 27.61 -11.76 10.04
CA ASN A 501 27.81 -12.96 9.23
C ASN A 501 28.40 -12.56 7.87
N ASP A 502 29.74 -12.47 7.79
CA ASP A 502 30.44 -12.08 6.57
C ASP A 502 30.04 -12.94 5.36
N ALA A 503 29.76 -14.24 5.57
CA ALA A 503 29.28 -15.12 4.51
C ALA A 503 27.90 -14.71 3.95
N ALA A 504 26.99 -14.22 4.79
CA ALA A 504 25.67 -13.75 4.33
C ALA A 504 25.79 -12.44 3.54
N ILE A 505 26.66 -11.53 3.97
CA ILE A 505 26.95 -10.27 3.25
C ILE A 505 27.59 -10.58 1.90
N THR A 506 28.59 -11.46 1.85
CA THR A 506 29.19 -11.93 0.59
C THR A 506 28.15 -12.60 -0.30
N LYS A 507 27.26 -13.42 0.26
CA LYS A 507 26.20 -14.07 -0.52
C LYS A 507 25.21 -13.06 -1.11
N ALA A 508 24.85 -12.02 -0.36
CA ALA A 508 24.01 -10.94 -0.87
C ALA A 508 24.68 -10.20 -2.03
N SER A 509 25.98 -9.89 -1.92
CA SER A 509 26.77 -9.28 -3.01
C SER A 509 26.80 -10.16 -4.26
N GLN A 510 27.04 -11.46 -4.12
CA GLN A 510 27.06 -12.41 -5.24
C GLN A 510 25.71 -12.46 -5.96
N LEU A 511 24.61 -12.60 -5.20
CA LEU A 511 23.25 -12.62 -5.76
C LEU A 511 22.91 -11.30 -6.45
N LEU A 512 23.37 -10.17 -5.90
CA LEU A 512 23.19 -8.86 -6.52
C LEU A 512 23.92 -8.78 -7.87
N GLU A 513 25.20 -9.14 -7.92
CA GLU A 513 26.02 -9.10 -9.14
C GLU A 513 25.43 -9.98 -10.24
N GLU A 514 25.03 -11.21 -9.92
CA GLU A 514 24.36 -12.14 -10.82
C GLU A 514 23.06 -11.53 -11.40
N GLY A 515 22.24 -10.92 -10.54
CA GLY A 515 20.98 -10.31 -10.93
C GLY A 515 21.16 -9.05 -11.79
N ILE A 516 22.12 -8.19 -11.44
CA ILE A 516 22.47 -7.00 -12.24
C ILE A 516 23.01 -7.39 -13.61
N GLY A 517 23.87 -8.41 -13.68
CA GLY A 517 24.37 -8.94 -14.95
C GLY A 517 23.25 -9.45 -15.86
N THR A 518 22.22 -10.07 -15.28
CA THR A 518 21.02 -10.48 -16.02
C THR A 518 20.18 -9.28 -16.45
N LEU A 519 19.93 -8.32 -15.55
CA LEU A 519 19.14 -7.13 -15.85
C LEU A 519 19.72 -6.35 -17.03
N ALA A 520 21.04 -6.16 -17.06
CA ALA A 520 21.72 -5.41 -18.12
C ALA A 520 21.50 -6.02 -19.52
N ARG A 521 21.32 -7.34 -19.60
CA ARG A 521 21.10 -8.07 -20.87
C ARG A 521 19.63 -8.16 -21.25
N VAL A 522 18.73 -8.23 -20.27
CA VAL A 522 17.29 -8.48 -20.48
C VAL A 522 16.48 -7.18 -20.55
N LEU A 523 16.94 -6.07 -19.95
CA LEU A 523 16.25 -4.77 -19.96
C LEU A 523 15.75 -4.31 -21.34
N PRO A 524 16.48 -4.49 -22.46
CA PRO A 524 15.99 -4.12 -23.80
C PRO A 524 14.62 -4.72 -24.14
N LEU A 525 14.32 -5.93 -23.67
CA LEU A 525 13.07 -6.63 -23.96
C LEU A 525 11.84 -6.00 -23.29
N TYR A 526 12.05 -5.14 -22.28
CA TYR A 526 10.97 -4.41 -21.63
C TYR A 526 10.63 -3.09 -22.31
N ASP A 527 11.39 -2.66 -23.31
CA ASP A 527 11.12 -1.44 -24.05
C ASP A 527 10.14 -1.71 -25.22
N SER A 528 8.97 -1.08 -25.19
CA SER A 528 7.97 -1.26 -26.26
C SER A 528 8.07 -0.21 -27.38
N GLY A 529 9.04 0.70 -27.32
CA GLY A 529 9.15 1.85 -28.22
C GLY A 529 8.18 3.00 -27.93
N THR A 530 7.28 2.84 -26.96
CA THR A 530 6.21 3.79 -26.59
C THR A 530 5.86 3.75 -25.09
N GLY A 531 6.62 2.99 -24.32
CA GLY A 531 6.38 2.67 -22.91
C GLY A 531 7.26 1.50 -22.49
N SER A 532 7.02 0.95 -21.31
CA SER A 532 7.67 -0.28 -20.86
C SER A 532 6.67 -1.42 -20.69
N PHE A 533 7.09 -2.67 -20.86
CA PHE A 533 6.33 -3.83 -20.41
C PHE A 533 6.45 -4.00 -18.88
N TYR A 534 5.39 -4.54 -18.26
CA TYR A 534 5.39 -4.90 -16.85
C TYR A 534 6.11 -6.23 -16.62
N ASP A 535 5.87 -7.17 -17.53
CA ASP A 535 6.46 -8.50 -17.50
C ASP A 535 6.66 -9.06 -18.93
N LEU A 536 7.38 -10.18 -19.02
CA LEU A 536 7.69 -10.86 -20.28
C LEU A 536 6.86 -12.13 -20.49
N ARG A 537 5.66 -12.22 -19.89
CA ARG A 537 4.79 -13.41 -20.03
C ARG A 537 4.44 -13.73 -21.49
N HIS A 538 4.42 -12.71 -22.34
CA HIS A 538 4.13 -12.82 -23.77
C HIS A 538 5.20 -13.62 -24.55
N LEU A 539 6.37 -13.85 -23.98
CA LEU A 539 7.39 -14.73 -24.56
C LEU A 539 7.07 -16.22 -24.38
N SER A 540 6.07 -16.57 -23.56
CA SER A 540 5.65 -17.94 -23.32
C SER A 540 4.19 -18.15 -23.72
N LEU A 541 3.96 -19.04 -24.67
CA LEU A 541 2.62 -19.38 -25.18
C LEU A 541 1.68 -19.90 -24.08
N ALA A 542 2.22 -20.48 -23.00
CA ALA A 542 1.41 -20.94 -21.87
C ALA A 542 0.63 -19.79 -21.18
N HIS A 543 1.14 -18.56 -21.24
CA HIS A 543 0.45 -17.37 -20.74
C HIS A 543 -0.51 -16.75 -21.75
N ALA A 544 -0.39 -17.11 -23.03
CA ALA A 544 -1.28 -16.65 -24.10
C ALA A 544 -2.64 -17.38 -24.10
N PHE A 545 -2.74 -18.54 -23.43
CA PHE A 545 -3.97 -19.32 -23.38
C PHE A 545 -4.70 -19.18 -22.02
N ARG A 546 -6.02 -18.92 -22.12
CA ARG A 546 -7.08 -19.13 -21.11
C ARG A 546 -7.33 -18.03 -20.06
N LEU A 547 -8.24 -17.14 -20.42
CA LEU A 547 -9.28 -16.61 -19.52
C LEU A 547 -10.70 -17.07 -19.88
N SER A 548 -10.92 -17.59 -21.10
CA SER A 548 -12.20 -18.16 -21.57
C SER A 548 -11.95 -19.54 -22.22
N PRO A 549 -12.82 -20.55 -22.03
CA PRO A 549 -12.76 -21.83 -22.73
C PRO A 549 -13.10 -21.73 -24.23
N HIS A 550 -13.74 -20.63 -24.66
CA HIS A 550 -14.07 -20.35 -26.06
C HIS A 550 -13.49 -18.98 -26.46
N ILE A 551 -12.50 -19.00 -27.33
CA ILE A 551 -12.04 -17.80 -28.04
C ILE A 551 -12.55 -17.95 -29.47
N GLU A 552 -13.64 -17.26 -29.80
CA GLU A 552 -14.13 -17.19 -31.17
C GLU A 552 -13.12 -16.42 -32.04
N ARG A 553 -12.96 -16.86 -33.29
CA ARG A 553 -12.13 -16.13 -34.26
C ARG A 553 -12.80 -14.78 -34.55
N LEU A 554 -12.01 -13.71 -34.59
CA LEU A 554 -12.53 -12.40 -34.99
C LEU A 554 -13.06 -12.51 -36.44
N THR A 555 -14.34 -12.22 -36.66
CA THR A 555 -14.96 -12.17 -37.99
C THR A 555 -15.23 -10.73 -38.40
N TRP A 556 -14.88 -10.41 -39.65
CA TRP A 556 -15.20 -9.13 -40.28
C TRP A 556 -16.61 -9.19 -40.89
N SER A 557 -17.44 -8.17 -40.68
CA SER A 557 -18.65 -8.02 -41.50
C SER A 557 -18.26 -7.54 -42.90
N GLU A 558 -19.15 -7.76 -43.88
CA GLU A 558 -19.01 -7.22 -45.25
C GLU A 558 -18.88 -5.69 -45.30
N GLN A 559 -19.22 -5.00 -44.20
CA GLN A 559 -19.11 -3.54 -44.02
C GLN A 559 -17.81 -3.13 -43.32
N GLY A 560 -16.86 -4.05 -43.10
CA GLY A 560 -15.57 -3.76 -42.45
C GLY A 560 -15.66 -3.55 -40.94
N VAL A 561 -16.79 -3.90 -40.30
CA VAL A 561 -16.98 -3.75 -38.85
C VAL A 561 -16.67 -5.07 -38.15
N MET A 562 -15.80 -5.03 -37.15
CA MET A 562 -15.50 -6.19 -36.31
C MET A 562 -16.74 -6.53 -35.45
N LYS A 563 -17.34 -7.71 -35.66
CA LYS A 563 -18.42 -8.23 -34.80
C LYS A 563 -17.83 -9.28 -33.86
N THR A 564 -17.67 -8.96 -32.57
CA THR A 564 -17.30 -9.97 -31.57
C THR A 564 -17.96 -9.76 -30.21
N PRO A 565 -18.24 -10.85 -29.47
CA PRO A 565 -18.59 -10.75 -28.06
C PRO A 565 -17.46 -10.08 -27.27
N SER A 566 -17.80 -9.11 -26.42
CA SER A 566 -16.84 -8.32 -25.66
C SER A 566 -15.87 -9.17 -24.82
N GLU A 567 -16.33 -10.32 -24.31
CA GLU A 567 -15.50 -11.21 -23.49
C GLU A 567 -14.39 -11.91 -24.30
N THR A 568 -14.68 -12.30 -25.55
CA THR A 568 -13.69 -12.91 -26.45
C THR A 568 -12.57 -11.93 -26.78
N LEU A 569 -12.93 -10.69 -27.14
CA LEU A 569 -11.95 -9.63 -27.43
C LEU A 569 -11.09 -9.31 -26.20
N LYS A 570 -11.69 -9.21 -25.00
CA LYS A 570 -10.92 -9.02 -23.75
C LYS A 570 -9.95 -10.15 -23.47
N ALA A 571 -10.37 -11.40 -23.68
CA ALA A 571 -9.50 -12.55 -23.47
C ALA A 571 -8.29 -12.54 -24.42
N ILE A 572 -8.51 -12.21 -25.69
CA ILE A 572 -7.45 -12.08 -26.71
C ILE A 572 -6.48 -10.95 -26.33
N LEU A 573 -6.99 -9.77 -25.96
CA LEU A 573 -6.14 -8.63 -25.64
C LEU A 573 -5.34 -8.83 -24.35
N LYS A 574 -5.87 -9.61 -23.39
CA LYS A 574 -5.14 -10.02 -22.18
C LYS A 574 -4.05 -11.06 -22.43
N ALA A 575 -4.08 -11.78 -23.56
CA ALA A 575 -3.08 -12.74 -23.94
C ALA A 575 -1.83 -12.11 -24.61
N GLY A 576 -1.92 -10.84 -25.02
CA GLY A 576 -0.80 -10.10 -25.62
C GLY A 576 0.23 -9.58 -24.60
N PRO A 577 1.22 -8.79 -25.05
CA PRO A 577 2.21 -8.16 -24.19
C PRO A 577 1.58 -7.35 -23.05
N ASN A 578 1.93 -7.70 -21.80
CA ASN A 578 1.43 -7.02 -20.62
C ASN A 578 2.16 -5.67 -20.43
N ARG A 579 1.60 -4.61 -20.99
CA ARG A 579 2.16 -3.25 -20.89
C ARG A 579 2.07 -2.73 -19.46
N ALA A 580 3.13 -2.11 -18.98
CA ALA A 580 3.09 -1.40 -17.71
C ALA A 580 2.18 -0.18 -17.86
N ARG A 581 1.13 -0.09 -17.04
CA ARG A 581 0.40 1.18 -16.87
C ARG A 581 1.37 2.28 -16.44
N TRP A 582 1.01 3.53 -16.69
CA TRP A 582 1.90 4.67 -16.45
C TRP A 582 2.44 4.78 -15.03
N GLN A 583 1.68 4.36 -14.01
CA GLN A 583 2.17 4.32 -12.63
C GLN A 583 3.33 3.31 -12.46
N TYR A 584 3.28 2.15 -13.10
CA TYR A 584 4.39 1.19 -13.10
C TYR A 584 5.54 1.65 -13.98
N HIS A 585 5.26 2.27 -15.13
CA HIS A 585 6.30 2.87 -15.96
C HIS A 585 7.11 3.93 -15.18
N ARG A 586 6.44 4.77 -14.38
CA ARG A 586 7.09 5.71 -13.45
C ARG A 586 7.89 5.00 -12.36
N VAL A 587 7.41 3.86 -11.84
CA VAL A 587 8.21 3.03 -10.91
C VAL A 587 9.48 2.52 -11.60
N HIS A 588 9.40 2.09 -12.86
CA HIS A 588 10.59 1.66 -13.59
C HIS A 588 11.58 2.81 -13.81
N LEU A 589 11.11 4.02 -14.10
CA LEU A 589 11.98 5.21 -14.17
C LEU A 589 12.68 5.49 -12.83
N LEU A 590 11.96 5.43 -11.72
CA LEU A 590 12.56 5.57 -10.38
C LEU A 590 13.61 4.48 -10.13
N GLN A 591 13.35 3.26 -10.56
CA GLN A 591 14.26 2.13 -10.41
C GLN A 591 15.53 2.30 -11.26
N LEU A 592 15.41 2.66 -12.53
CA LEU A 592 16.55 2.95 -13.41
C LEU A 592 17.40 4.10 -12.87
N TYR A 593 16.77 5.16 -12.39
CA TYR A 593 17.48 6.25 -11.73
C TYR A 593 18.31 5.76 -10.53
N ASN A 594 17.74 4.92 -9.67
CA ASN A 594 18.44 4.39 -8.49
C ASN A 594 19.51 3.35 -8.85
N LEU A 595 19.32 2.60 -9.94
CA LEU A 595 20.34 1.70 -10.50
C LEU A 595 21.57 2.50 -10.94
N ALA A 596 21.37 3.59 -11.70
CA ALA A 596 22.45 4.47 -12.15
C ALA A 596 23.12 5.21 -11.00
N ALA A 597 22.33 5.78 -10.09
CA ALA A 597 22.84 6.68 -9.06
C ALA A 597 23.53 5.97 -7.89
N THR A 598 23.17 4.72 -7.59
CA THR A 598 23.58 4.09 -6.32
C THR A 598 23.83 2.59 -6.40
N ILE A 599 22.93 1.82 -7.02
CA ILE A 599 22.93 0.35 -6.84
C ILE A 599 23.93 -0.33 -7.79
N ALA A 600 23.98 0.11 -9.05
CA ALA A 600 24.84 -0.47 -10.08
C ALA A 600 25.41 0.62 -11.02
N PRO A 601 26.16 1.61 -10.48
CA PRO A 601 26.72 2.71 -11.25
C PRO A 601 27.70 2.24 -12.35
N GLN A 602 28.28 1.04 -12.24
CA GLN A 602 29.11 0.45 -13.28
C GLN A 602 28.39 0.20 -14.62
N HIS A 603 27.05 0.26 -14.64
CA HIS A 603 26.22 0.19 -15.84
C HIS A 603 25.41 1.48 -16.08
N ALA A 604 25.82 2.61 -15.49
CA ALA A 604 25.06 3.87 -15.53
C ALA A 604 24.68 4.31 -16.94
N ASP A 605 25.61 4.25 -17.91
CA ASP A 605 25.36 4.65 -19.29
C ASP A 605 24.17 3.88 -19.92
N LEU A 606 24.11 2.57 -19.67
CA LEU A 606 23.00 1.74 -20.11
C LEU A 606 21.70 2.20 -19.48
N TRP A 607 21.68 2.37 -18.15
CA TRP A 607 20.48 2.78 -17.41
C TRP A 607 19.98 4.15 -17.85
N HIS A 608 20.89 5.12 -18.09
CA HIS A 608 20.55 6.46 -18.56
C HIS A 608 19.89 6.43 -19.94
N ILE A 609 20.41 5.63 -20.87
CA ILE A 609 19.81 5.47 -22.21
C ILE A 609 18.34 5.02 -22.13
N TYR A 610 18.04 4.02 -21.29
CA TYR A 610 16.65 3.56 -21.11
C TYR A 610 15.83 4.58 -20.32
N PHE A 611 16.41 5.19 -19.28
CA PHE A 611 15.74 6.19 -18.47
C PHE A 611 15.28 7.38 -19.31
N ASP A 612 16.16 8.01 -20.09
CA ASP A 612 15.85 9.19 -20.88
C ASP A 612 14.80 8.89 -21.96
N ARG A 613 14.94 7.73 -22.62
CA ARG A 613 13.97 7.30 -23.63
C ARG A 613 12.60 6.99 -23.02
N TRP A 614 12.55 6.29 -21.89
CA TRP A 614 11.31 6.00 -21.18
C TRP A 614 10.68 7.26 -20.61
N LEU A 615 11.50 8.21 -20.16
CA LEU A 615 11.05 9.51 -19.70
C LEU A 615 10.35 10.26 -20.85
N ALA A 616 10.93 10.23 -22.06
CA ALA A 616 10.31 10.78 -23.26
C ALA A 616 8.93 10.17 -23.57
N TYR A 617 8.73 8.87 -23.32
CA TYR A 617 7.45 8.21 -23.54
C TYR A 617 6.30 8.78 -22.70
N LEU A 618 6.59 9.37 -21.52
CA LEU A 618 5.58 10.06 -20.70
C LEU A 618 4.94 11.24 -21.45
N TRP A 619 5.67 11.88 -22.36
CA TRP A 619 5.21 13.01 -23.18
C TRP A 619 4.76 12.59 -24.59
N GLY A 620 4.62 11.29 -24.85
CA GLY A 620 4.10 10.78 -26.12
C GLY A 620 5.14 10.65 -27.23
N PHE A 621 6.43 10.89 -26.94
CA PHE A 621 7.51 10.53 -27.86
C PHE A 621 7.54 9.02 -28.07
N ARG A 622 8.08 8.60 -29.22
CA ARG A 622 8.15 7.20 -29.65
C ARG A 622 9.53 6.95 -30.23
N SER A 623 10.02 5.72 -30.13
CA SER A 623 11.21 5.31 -30.87
C SER A 623 10.96 5.45 -32.38
N GLY A 624 12.00 5.82 -33.13
CA GLY A 624 11.92 5.91 -34.58
C GLY A 624 11.45 4.58 -35.21
N HIS A 625 10.63 4.69 -36.25
CA HIS A 625 10.32 3.57 -37.12
C HIS A 625 11.21 3.62 -38.37
N ASN A 626 11.28 2.51 -39.10
CA ASN A 626 12.02 2.42 -40.36
C ASN A 626 11.31 3.12 -41.52
#